data_AF-A0A951FIX5-F1
#
_entry.id   AF-A0A951FIX5-F1
#
_cell.length_a   1.000
_cell.length_b   1.000
_cell.length_c   1.000
_cell.angle_alpha   90.00
_cell.angle_beta   90.00
_cell.angle_gamma   90.00
#
_symmetry.space_group_name_H-M   'P 1'
#
loop_
_entity.id
_entity.type
_entity.pdbx_description
1 polymer ?
#
loop_
_entity_poly.entity_id
_entity_poly.type
_entity_poly.pdbx_seq_one_letter_code
_entity_poly.pdbx_strand_id
1 'polypeptide(L)'
;WFEPHQTSRDAGVAVTLEEVLITPSLMQTRLCFDPEDSIDRWNTEITAVRPDGLRIQSRAGVQLNAGCLVSTFYGVQLDPSGAWMLTIDQLKSDTETIDGSWTFKFEVPKSNP
;
A
#
# COMPACT_ATOMS: atom_id res chain seq x y z
N TRP A 1 -10.07 8.54 5.00
CA TRP A 1 -9.50 8.13 3.71
C TRP A 1 -9.28 9.37 2.87
N PHE A 2 -8.19 9.41 2.12
CA PHE A 2 -8.00 10.31 0.98
C PHE A 2 -7.55 9.48 -0.23
N GLU A 3 -7.75 10.02 -1.42
CA GLU A 3 -7.71 9.25 -2.65
C GLU A 3 -6.57 9.71 -3.57
N PRO A 4 -5.35 9.15 -3.43
CA PRO A 4 -4.22 9.55 -4.26
C PRO A 4 -4.35 9.17 -5.73
N HIS A 5 -5.10 8.11 -6.07
CA HIS A 5 -5.32 7.62 -7.44
C HIS A 5 -4.05 7.52 -8.29
N GLN A 6 -3.01 6.88 -7.74
CA GLN A 6 -1.70 6.75 -8.39
C GLN A 6 -1.49 5.33 -8.89
N THR A 7 -1.05 5.18 -10.14
CA THR A 7 -0.68 3.88 -10.71
C THR A 7 0.82 3.80 -10.91
N SER A 8 1.43 2.71 -10.44
CA SER A 8 2.81 2.32 -10.73
C SER A 8 2.80 1.03 -11.55
N ARG A 9 3.76 0.86 -12.45
CA ARG A 9 3.93 -0.37 -13.24
C ARG A 9 5.34 -0.90 -13.03
N ASP A 10 5.42 -2.18 -12.71
CA ASP A 10 6.67 -2.92 -12.60
C ASP A 10 6.39 -4.42 -12.74
N ALA A 11 7.40 -5.20 -13.12
CA ALA A 11 7.30 -6.65 -13.31
C ALA A 11 6.09 -7.10 -14.16
N GLY A 12 5.66 -6.26 -15.11
CA GLY A 12 4.50 -6.52 -15.98
C GLY A 12 3.12 -6.28 -15.33
N VAL A 13 3.06 -5.87 -14.06
CA VAL A 13 1.81 -5.65 -13.31
C VAL A 13 1.61 -4.15 -13.07
N ALA A 14 0.38 -3.67 -13.31
CA ALA A 14 -0.03 -2.36 -12.84
C ALA A 14 -0.59 -2.48 -11.42
N VAL A 15 -0.14 -1.59 -10.53
CA VAL A 15 -0.69 -1.45 -9.19
C VAL A 15 -1.17 -0.02 -9.01
N THR A 16 -2.43 0.14 -8.64
CA THR A 16 -3.03 1.43 -8.34
C THR A 16 -3.24 1.57 -6.83
N LEU A 17 -2.71 2.64 -6.25
CA LEU A 17 -3.06 3.10 -4.91
C LEU A 17 -4.30 3.98 -5.02
N GLU A 18 -5.44 3.40 -4.67
CA GLU A 18 -6.76 4.04 -4.73
C GLU A 18 -6.97 4.95 -3.53
N GLU A 19 -6.76 4.42 -2.32
CA GLU A 19 -7.13 5.11 -1.09
C GLU A 19 -6.08 4.89 0.01
N VAL A 20 -5.91 5.90 0.84
CA VAL A 20 -5.08 5.84 2.05
C VAL A 20 -5.86 6.40 3.24
N LEU A 21 -5.89 5.66 4.34
CA LEU A 21 -6.32 6.15 5.65
C LEU A 21 -5.11 6.14 6.57
N ILE A 22 -4.82 7.29 7.17
CA ILE A 22 -3.82 7.40 8.22
C ILE A 22 -4.52 8.02 9.44
N THR A 23 -4.43 7.32 10.55
CA THR A 23 -4.81 7.77 11.89
C THR A 23 -3.58 7.65 12.78
N PRO A 24 -3.55 8.29 13.97
CA PRO A 24 -2.40 8.19 14.87
C PRO A 24 -1.99 6.77 15.27
N SER A 25 -2.89 5.78 15.15
CA SER A 25 -2.65 4.39 15.57
C SER A 25 -2.63 3.38 14.42
N LEU A 26 -3.02 3.79 13.21
CA LEU A 26 -3.24 2.88 12.09
C LEU A 26 -3.02 3.57 10.75
N MET A 27 -2.37 2.86 9.82
CA MET A 27 -2.43 3.18 8.41
C MET A 27 -3.11 2.04 7.66
N GLN A 28 -4.00 2.38 6.73
CA GLN A 28 -4.62 1.45 5.80
C GLN A 28 -4.46 1.97 4.38
N THR A 29 -4.23 1.06 3.44
CA THR A 29 -4.11 1.38 2.01
C THR A 29 -4.99 0.46 1.20
N ARG A 30 -5.74 1.00 0.24
CA ARG A 30 -6.47 0.22 -0.76
C ARG A 30 -5.68 0.20 -2.06
N LEU A 31 -5.29 -1.00 -2.48
CA LEU A 31 -4.44 -1.26 -3.64
C LEU A 31 -5.18 -2.15 -4.62
N CYS A 32 -5.16 -1.82 -5.91
CA CYS A 32 -5.79 -2.59 -6.98
C CYS A 32 -4.77 -2.99 -8.06
N PHE A 33 -4.96 -4.17 -8.69
CA PHE A 33 -4.01 -4.81 -9.61
C PHE A 33 -4.62 -5.05 -10.99
N ASP A 34 -3.83 -4.92 -12.05
CA ASP A 34 -4.20 -5.20 -13.46
C ASP A 34 -3.07 -5.98 -14.18
N PRO A 35 -3.34 -7.14 -14.85
CA PRO A 35 -4.64 -7.80 -15.06
C PRO A 35 -4.96 -8.93 -14.04
N GLU A 36 -6.27 -9.16 -13.87
CA GLU A 36 -6.94 -10.08 -12.92
C GLU A 36 -6.81 -11.59 -13.23
N ASP A 37 -5.79 -12.05 -13.94
CA ASP A 37 -5.81 -13.44 -14.42
C ASP A 37 -5.55 -14.46 -13.29
N SER A 38 -6.66 -14.94 -12.72
CA SER A 38 -6.87 -16.27 -12.11
C SER A 38 -6.34 -16.58 -10.71
N ILE A 39 -5.83 -15.59 -9.97
CA ILE A 39 -5.32 -15.83 -8.62
C ILE A 39 -6.27 -15.27 -7.56
N ASP A 40 -6.89 -16.19 -6.81
CA ASP A 40 -7.91 -15.89 -5.81
C ASP A 40 -7.38 -15.16 -4.57
N ARG A 41 -6.05 -15.09 -4.36
CA ARG A 41 -5.47 -14.44 -3.18
C ARG A 41 -4.06 -13.88 -3.39
N TRP A 42 -3.91 -12.58 -3.18
CA TRP A 42 -2.62 -11.90 -3.12
C TRP A 42 -2.32 -11.41 -1.70
N ASN A 43 -1.11 -11.67 -1.24
CA ASN A 43 -0.46 -11.03 -0.11
C ASN A 43 0.59 -10.05 -0.64
N THR A 44 0.90 -9.05 0.17
CA THR A 44 1.88 -8.03 -0.18
C THR A 44 2.91 -7.88 0.92
N GLU A 45 4.16 -7.64 0.52
CA GLU A 45 5.17 -7.06 1.39
C GLU A 45 5.27 -5.57 1.05
N ILE A 46 4.87 -4.74 2.01
CA ILE A 46 4.78 -3.28 1.80
C ILE A 46 5.62 -2.56 2.83
N THR A 47 6.45 -1.64 2.35
CA THR A 47 7.19 -0.69 3.15
C THR A 47 6.62 0.70 2.98
N ALA A 48 6.17 1.33 4.06
CA ALA A 48 5.90 2.77 4.12
C ALA A 48 7.09 3.50 4.75
N VAL A 49 7.48 4.63 4.16
CA VAL A 49 8.52 5.53 4.67
C VAL A 49 7.91 6.87 4.99
N ARG A 50 8.08 7.29 6.24
CA ARG A 50 7.63 8.58 6.76
C ARG A 50 8.53 9.74 6.31
N PRO A 51 8.06 10.99 6.45
CA PRO A 51 8.87 12.18 6.20
C PRO A 51 10.15 12.25 7.03
N ASP A 52 10.15 11.69 8.25
CA ASP A 52 11.31 11.62 9.13
C ASP A 52 12.25 10.43 8.84
N GLY A 53 11.95 9.65 7.78
CA GLY A 53 12.73 8.49 7.36
C GLY A 53 12.39 7.20 8.10
N LEU A 54 11.45 7.20 9.05
CA LEU A 54 11.03 5.97 9.72
C LEU A 54 10.39 5.01 8.70
N ARG A 55 10.91 3.77 8.66
CA ARG A 55 10.41 2.69 7.82
C ARG A 55 9.44 1.82 8.61
N ILE A 56 8.27 1.57 8.02
CA ILE A 56 7.21 0.79 8.61
C ILE A 56 6.88 -0.32 7.62
N GLN A 57 6.91 -1.57 8.07
CA GLN A 57 6.56 -2.71 7.23
C GLN A 57 5.21 -3.26 7.63
N SER A 58 4.39 -3.58 6.63
CA SER A 58 3.22 -4.43 6.80
C SER A 58 3.40 -5.69 5.97
N ARG A 59 2.95 -6.80 6.55
CA ARG A 59 2.97 -8.15 5.96
C ARG A 59 1.59 -8.76 6.06
N ALA A 60 0.61 -8.14 5.44
CA ALA A 60 -0.69 -8.75 5.11
C ALA A 60 -1.59 -7.73 4.41
N GLY A 61 -2.19 -8.16 3.29
CA GLY A 61 -3.38 -7.55 2.72
C GLY A 61 -4.59 -8.46 2.99
N VAL A 62 -5.72 -7.87 3.38
CA VAL A 62 -7.02 -8.55 3.31
C VAL A 62 -7.60 -8.23 1.94
N GLN A 63 -7.78 -9.26 1.11
CA GLN A 63 -8.43 -9.09 -0.17
C GLN A 63 -9.91 -8.81 0.03
N LEU A 64 -10.42 -7.78 -0.64
CA LEU A 64 -11.79 -7.32 -0.44
C LEU A 64 -12.74 -7.81 -1.53
N ASN A 65 -12.28 -7.90 -2.79
CA ASN A 65 -12.92 -8.46 -4.02
C ASN A 65 -12.14 -7.98 -5.27
N ALA A 66 -12.40 -8.56 -6.46
CA ALA A 66 -12.07 -8.03 -7.81
C ALA A 66 -10.73 -7.27 -7.93
N GLY A 67 -9.61 -7.98 -7.73
CA GLY A 67 -8.29 -7.40 -7.94
C GLY A 67 -7.88 -6.29 -6.96
N CYS A 68 -8.58 -6.09 -5.82
CA CYS A 68 -8.19 -5.10 -4.81
C CYS A 68 -7.97 -5.70 -3.41
N LEU A 69 -6.96 -5.18 -2.71
CA LEU A 69 -6.62 -5.53 -1.33
C LEU A 69 -6.50 -4.31 -0.42
N VAL A 70 -6.81 -4.51 0.86
CA VAL A 70 -6.51 -3.54 1.91
C VAL A 70 -5.36 -4.04 2.78
N SER A 71 -4.27 -3.30 2.76
CA SER A 71 -3.13 -3.54 3.67
C SER A 71 -3.23 -2.64 4.87
N THR A 72 -2.90 -3.19 6.04
CA THR A 72 -3.02 -2.49 7.32
C THR A 72 -1.68 -2.50 8.06
N PHE A 73 -1.26 -1.34 8.58
CA PHE A 73 -0.04 -1.16 9.35
C PHE A 73 -0.42 -0.85 10.81
N TYR A 74 -0.21 -1.82 11.70
CA TYR A 74 -0.55 -1.72 13.12
C TYR A 74 0.61 -1.24 13.98
N GLY A 75 0.29 -0.63 15.13
CA GLY A 75 1.24 -0.43 16.22
C GLY A 75 2.25 0.69 15.99
N VAL A 76 1.93 1.62 15.09
CA VAL A 76 2.80 2.74 14.77
C VAL A 76 2.14 4.00 15.31
N GLN A 77 2.86 4.77 16.12
CA GLN A 77 2.48 6.17 16.38
C GLN A 77 2.70 6.94 15.07
N LEU A 78 1.67 7.01 14.25
CA LEU A 78 1.72 7.60 12.91
C LEU A 78 1.42 9.09 13.05
N ASP A 79 2.45 9.84 13.37
CA ASP A 79 2.46 11.29 13.30
C ASP A 79 3.83 11.66 12.72
N PRO A 80 3.90 12.00 11.41
CA PRO A 80 3.44 13.32 10.98
C PRO A 80 2.83 13.41 9.58
N SER A 81 2.12 14.52 9.36
CA SER A 81 1.83 15.08 8.03
C SER A 81 3.08 15.23 7.16
N GLY A 82 2.90 15.26 5.84
CA GLY A 82 3.95 15.55 4.86
C GLY A 82 4.08 14.46 3.80
N ALA A 83 5.23 14.43 3.13
CA ALA A 83 5.51 13.49 2.05
C ALA A 83 5.78 12.08 2.57
N TRP A 84 4.90 11.15 2.26
CA TRP A 84 5.08 9.73 2.51
C TRP A 84 5.43 9.00 1.21
N MET A 85 6.17 7.91 1.36
CA MET A 85 6.46 6.98 0.28
C MET A 85 5.96 5.59 0.66
N LEU A 86 5.27 4.94 -0.26
CA LEU A 86 4.81 3.55 -0.11
C LEU A 86 5.45 2.74 -1.22
N THR A 87 6.17 1.67 -0.86
CA THR A 87 6.76 0.74 -1.80
C THR A 87 6.19 -0.65 -1.54
N ILE A 88 5.70 -1.28 -2.59
CA ILE A 88 5.35 -2.70 -2.58
C ILE A 88 6.54 -3.42 -3.20
N ASP A 89 7.15 -4.29 -2.40
CA ASP A 89 8.37 -5.01 -2.79
C ASP A 89 8.04 -6.37 -3.42
N GLN A 90 6.92 -6.97 -3.00
CA GLN A 90 6.50 -8.29 -3.47
C GLN A 90 4.98 -8.42 -3.50
N LEU A 91 4.48 -9.10 -4.55
CA LEU A 91 3.14 -9.67 -4.60
C LEU A 91 3.28 -11.19 -4.49
N LYS A 92 2.59 -11.79 -3.53
CA LYS A 92 2.68 -13.23 -3.25
C LYS A 92 1.32 -13.89 -3.22
N SER A 93 1.11 -14.88 -4.07
CA SER A 93 -0.04 -15.76 -4.02
C SER A 93 0.34 -17.14 -3.48
N ASP A 94 -0.60 -18.08 -3.53
CA ASP A 94 -0.35 -19.47 -3.15
C ASP A 94 0.55 -20.20 -4.17
N THR A 95 0.59 -19.73 -5.42
CA THR A 95 1.29 -20.40 -6.53
C THR A 95 2.41 -19.58 -7.16
N GLU A 96 2.45 -18.28 -6.89
CA GLU A 96 3.34 -17.34 -7.57
C GLU A 96 3.89 -16.28 -6.60
N THR A 97 5.09 -15.80 -6.90
CA THR A 97 5.65 -14.60 -6.28
C THR A 97 6.20 -13.70 -7.39
N ILE A 98 5.76 -12.45 -7.37
CA ILE A 98 6.18 -11.41 -8.31
C ILE A 98 6.96 -10.38 -7.50
N ASP A 99 8.26 -10.34 -7.73
CA ASP A 99 9.15 -9.33 -7.17
C ASP A 99 9.08 -8.05 -8.01
N GLY A 100 8.90 -6.90 -7.36
CA GLY A 100 8.80 -5.61 -8.03
C GLY A 100 9.04 -4.45 -7.07
N SER A 101 9.00 -3.23 -7.58
CA SER A 101 9.24 -2.01 -6.80
C SER A 101 8.18 -0.94 -7.13
N TRP A 102 6.91 -1.27 -6.92
CA TRP A 102 5.80 -0.34 -7.13
C TRP A 102 5.82 0.74 -6.04
N THR A 103 6.18 1.96 -6.44
CA THR A 103 6.39 3.07 -5.50
C THR A 103 5.39 4.19 -5.73
N PHE A 104 4.77 4.64 -4.64
CA PHE A 104 3.77 5.72 -4.61
C PHE A 104 4.27 6.82 -3.68
N LYS A 105 4.02 8.08 -4.06
CA LYS A 105 4.37 9.25 -3.25
C LYS A 105 3.13 10.07 -2.99
N PHE A 106 2.75 10.27 -1.73
CA PHE A 106 1.55 11.02 -1.39
C PHE A 106 1.77 11.94 -0.20
N GLU A 107 1.01 13.02 -0.17
CA GLU A 107 1.04 13.98 0.93
C GLU A 107 -0.04 13.64 1.95
N VAL A 108 0.36 13.51 3.21
CA VAL A 108 -0.55 13.37 4.34
C VAL A 108 -0.82 14.78 4.87
N PRO A 109 -2.06 15.28 4.78
CA PRO A 109 -2.37 16.63 5.27
C PRO A 109 -2.16 16.71 6.78
N LYS A 110 -1.83 17.91 7.27
CA LYS A 110 -1.87 18.19 8.71
C LYS A 110 -3.29 17.97 9.21
N SER A 111 -3.43 17.13 10.24
CA SER A 111 -4.65 17.09 11.04
C SER A 111 -4.87 18.50 11.59
N ASN A 112 -5.94 19.19 11.17
CA ASN A 112 -6.31 20.44 11.83
C ASN A 112 -6.67 20.11 13.28
N PRO A 113 -6.12 20.83 14.27
CA PRO A 113 -6.50 20.67 15.67
C PRO A 113 -7.96 21.05 15.93
#